data_AF-A0A212CAP1-F1
#
_entry.id   AF-A0A212CAP1-F1
#
_cell.length_a   1.000
_cell.length_b   1.000
_cell.length_c   1.000
_cell.angle_alpha   90.00
_cell.angle_beta   90.00
_cell.angle_gamma   90.00
#
_symmetry.space_group_name_H-M   'P 1'
#
loop_
_entity.id
_entity.type
_entity.pdbx_description
1 polymer ?
#
loop_
_entity_poly.entity_id
_entity_poly.type
_entity_poly.pdbx_seq_one_letter_code
_entity_poly.pdbx_strand_id
1 'polypeptide(L)'
;YCPLGYRECQNGKCFKPEQSCNFVDDCGDYTDENECGGSCTFEKGWCGWQNSLAENFDWVLGVGSPQSLRPPRDHTLGNENGHFLYLEATPVGLRGEEAHLKSGLWQESSAACTMSFWYFISTKATGSIQILIKVRFQFVMPLSFTKFPTGSTWPKGVYHNSADLALGGLLPSE
;
A
#
# COMPACT_ATOMS: atom_id res chain seq x y z
N TYR A 1 10.07 -30.12 -2.40
CA TYR A 1 11.19 -29.80 -1.49
C TYR A 1 12.32 -29.19 -2.29
N CYS A 2 12.66 -27.95 -1.96
CA CYS A 2 13.69 -27.18 -2.65
C CYS A 2 15.06 -27.32 -1.99
N PRO A 3 16.17 -27.20 -2.75
CA PRO A 3 17.51 -27.16 -2.19
C PRO A 3 17.69 -26.02 -1.18
N LEU A 4 18.68 -26.15 -0.28
CA LEU A 4 19.03 -25.07 0.65
C LEU A 4 19.32 -23.77 -0.12
N GLY A 5 18.75 -22.66 0.36
CA GLY A 5 18.86 -21.35 -0.28
C GLY A 5 17.80 -21.07 -1.35
N TYR A 6 16.87 -22.00 -1.61
CA TYR A 6 15.72 -21.78 -2.49
C TYR A 6 14.41 -21.74 -1.68
N ARG A 7 13.42 -21.03 -2.21
CA ARG A 7 12.04 -20.99 -1.75
C ARG A 7 11.17 -21.86 -2.67
N GLU A 8 10.07 -22.38 -2.13
CA GLU A 8 9.15 -23.29 -2.84
C GLU A 8 7.91 -22.52 -3.31
N CYS A 9 7.60 -22.64 -4.61
CA CYS A 9 6.37 -22.13 -5.22
C CYS A 9 5.17 -23.02 -4.86
N GLN A 10 3.94 -22.55 -5.05
CA GLN A 10 2.74 -23.36 -4.80
C GLN A 10 2.66 -24.58 -5.73
N ASN A 11 3.15 -24.45 -6.97
CA ASN A 11 3.26 -25.56 -7.93
C ASN A 11 4.46 -26.51 -7.68
N GLY A 12 5.23 -26.32 -6.60
CA GLY A 12 6.38 -27.15 -6.24
C GLY A 12 7.68 -26.85 -6.98
N LYS A 13 7.72 -25.83 -7.85
CA LYS A 13 8.98 -25.29 -8.38
C LYS A 13 9.77 -24.56 -7.28
N CYS A 14 11.01 -24.25 -7.59
CA CYS A 14 11.92 -23.59 -6.67
C CYS A 14 12.47 -22.31 -7.28
N PHE A 15 12.51 -21.24 -6.50
CA PHE A 15 13.06 -19.94 -6.90
C PHE A 15 14.04 -19.44 -5.83
N LYS A 16 14.95 -18.56 -6.23
CA LYS A 16 15.93 -17.95 -5.33
C LYS A 16 15.29 -16.76 -4.58
N PRO A 17 15.78 -16.41 -3.38
CA PRO A 17 15.29 -15.23 -2.66
C PRO A 17 15.36 -13.92 -3.46
N GLU A 18 16.35 -13.78 -4.37
CA GLU A 18 16.50 -12.60 -5.23
C GLU A 18 15.49 -12.54 -6.38
N GLN A 19 14.81 -13.67 -6.64
CA GLN A 19 13.72 -13.80 -7.60
C GLN A 19 12.36 -13.44 -6.99
N SER A 20 12.30 -13.05 -5.71
CA SER A 20 11.07 -12.56 -5.10
C SER A 20 10.92 -11.06 -5.32
N CYS A 21 9.71 -10.62 -5.66
CA CYS A 21 9.35 -9.22 -5.85
C CYS A 21 10.18 -8.52 -6.93
N ASN A 22 10.44 -9.23 -8.03
CA ASN A 22 11.27 -8.77 -9.15
C ASN A 22 10.47 -8.47 -10.44
N PHE A 23 9.14 -8.56 -10.39
CA PHE A 23 8.23 -8.39 -11.54
C PHE A 23 8.38 -9.44 -12.65
N VAL A 24 9.07 -10.54 -12.39
CA VAL A 24 9.23 -11.69 -13.29
C VAL A 24 8.54 -12.89 -12.65
N ASP A 25 7.71 -13.61 -13.40
CA ASP A 25 7.07 -14.83 -12.91
C ASP A 25 8.05 -16.01 -13.02
N ASP A 26 8.94 -16.15 -12.04
CA ASP A 26 9.92 -17.23 -11.99
C ASP A 26 9.26 -18.58 -11.62
N CYS A 27 8.17 -18.55 -10.86
CA CYS A 27 7.41 -19.74 -10.52
C CYS A 27 6.51 -20.25 -11.66
N GLY A 28 6.06 -19.39 -12.58
CA GLY A 28 5.03 -19.68 -13.59
C GLY A 28 3.60 -19.76 -13.01
N ASP A 29 3.45 -19.44 -11.73
CA ASP A 29 2.18 -19.36 -11.00
C ASP A 29 2.08 -18.07 -10.16
N TYR A 30 3.04 -17.15 -10.31
CA TYR A 30 3.14 -15.86 -9.63
C TYR A 30 3.34 -15.94 -8.10
N THR A 31 3.66 -17.12 -7.54
CA THR A 31 3.85 -17.29 -6.09
C THR A 31 4.96 -16.41 -5.53
N ASP A 32 6.05 -16.26 -6.30
CA ASP A 32 7.23 -15.45 -5.99
C ASP A 32 6.93 -13.93 -5.89
N GLU A 33 5.81 -13.49 -6.46
CA GLU A 33 5.35 -12.09 -6.50
C GLU A 33 4.12 -11.81 -5.62
N ASN A 34 3.50 -12.85 -5.03
CA ASN A 34 2.20 -12.72 -4.35
C ASN A 34 2.25 -11.96 -3.01
N GLU A 35 3.38 -12.02 -2.29
CA GLU A 35 3.56 -11.38 -0.98
C GLU A 35 4.40 -10.09 -1.07
N CYS A 36 4.36 -9.42 -2.21
CA CYS A 36 5.13 -8.20 -2.47
C CYS A 36 4.31 -6.91 -2.28
N GLY A 37 2.98 -7.02 -2.23
CA GLY A 37 2.06 -5.88 -2.13
C GLY A 37 1.64 -5.29 -3.48
N GLY A 38 1.87 -5.99 -4.60
CA GLY A 38 1.69 -5.45 -5.95
C GLY A 38 0.24 -5.29 -6.37
N SER A 39 -0.50 -6.39 -6.31
CA SER A 39 -1.94 -6.41 -6.58
C SER A 39 -2.66 -6.90 -5.34
N CYS A 40 -3.17 -5.96 -4.54
CA CYS A 40 -3.84 -6.25 -3.28
C CYS A 40 -5.27 -5.76 -3.29
N THR A 41 -6.20 -6.71 -3.16
CA THR A 41 -7.61 -6.39 -2.89
C THR A 41 -7.95 -6.51 -1.40
N PHE A 42 -7.03 -7.01 -0.58
CA PHE A 42 -7.21 -7.35 0.83
C PHE A 42 -8.17 -8.51 1.15
N GLU A 43 -8.83 -9.08 0.15
CA GLU A 43 -9.77 -10.21 0.32
C GLU A 43 -9.12 -11.50 0.81
N LYS A 44 -7.82 -11.66 0.56
CA LYS A 44 -7.02 -12.82 1.01
C LYS A 44 -6.03 -12.43 2.11
N GLY A 45 -6.25 -11.28 2.77
CA GLY A 45 -5.33 -10.73 3.76
C GLY A 45 -4.41 -9.67 3.16
N TRP A 46 -3.24 -9.48 3.77
CA TRP A 46 -2.43 -8.28 3.56
C TRP A 46 -1.52 -8.30 2.34
N CYS A 47 -1.39 -9.46 1.66
CA CYS A 47 -0.58 -9.66 0.44
C CYS A 47 0.85 -9.07 0.51
N GLY A 48 1.50 -9.17 1.67
CA GLY A 48 2.83 -8.61 1.92
C GLY A 48 2.89 -7.18 2.46
N TRP A 49 1.76 -6.48 2.55
CA TRP A 49 1.70 -5.22 3.31
C TRP A 49 1.79 -5.51 4.81
N GLN A 50 2.39 -4.58 5.55
CA GLN A 50 2.50 -4.68 6.99
C GLN A 50 2.59 -3.30 7.64
N ASN A 51 2.19 -3.21 8.90
CA ASN A 51 2.40 -2.00 9.69
C ASN A 51 3.89 -1.76 9.95
N SER A 52 4.25 -0.49 10.06
CA SER A 52 5.54 -0.05 10.59
C SER A 52 5.53 -0.10 12.11
N LEU A 53 6.61 -0.59 12.71
CA LEU A 53 6.78 -0.62 14.16
C LEU A 53 7.24 0.74 14.74
N ALA A 54 7.46 1.74 13.88
CA ALA A 54 7.99 3.04 14.28
C ALA A 54 6.91 4.00 14.79
N GLU A 55 5.64 3.69 14.56
CA GLU A 55 4.50 4.57 14.83
C GLU A 55 3.58 4.00 15.91
N ASN A 56 2.74 4.87 16.47
CA ASN A 56 1.79 4.51 17.53
C ASN A 56 0.45 3.97 17.00
N PHE A 57 0.21 4.04 15.69
CA PHE A 57 -1.05 3.64 15.07
C PHE A 57 -0.85 2.61 13.96
N ASP A 58 -1.67 1.58 14.05
CA ASP A 58 -1.68 0.45 13.13
C ASP A 58 -2.90 0.51 12.22
N TRP A 59 -2.67 0.23 10.93
CA TRP A 59 -3.76 -0.08 10.01
C TRP A 59 -4.43 -1.37 10.45
N VAL A 60 -5.74 -1.44 10.26
CA VAL A 60 -6.55 -2.61 10.61
C VAL A 60 -7.20 -3.14 9.36
N LEU A 61 -7.12 -4.46 9.17
CA LEU A 61 -7.91 -5.16 8.16
C LEU A 61 -9.31 -5.38 8.69
N GLY A 62 -10.31 -4.92 7.95
CA GLY A 62 -11.68 -5.25 8.26
C GLY A 62 -12.60 -4.97 7.08
N VAL A 63 -13.89 -4.93 7.41
CA VAL A 63 -14.98 -4.93 6.43
C VAL A 63 -15.74 -3.60 6.40
N GLY A 64 -16.88 -3.53 5.73
CA GLY A 64 -17.73 -2.34 5.75
C GLY A 64 -18.47 -2.15 7.07
N SER A 65 -18.86 -0.91 7.41
CA SER A 65 -19.92 -0.67 8.41
C SER A 65 -20.65 0.65 8.19
N PRO A 66 -21.98 0.61 8.05
CA PRO A 66 -22.80 1.81 7.93
C PRO A 66 -22.81 2.72 9.18
N GLN A 67 -22.55 2.15 10.36
CA GLN A 67 -22.68 2.85 11.65
C GLN A 67 -21.37 3.53 12.10
N SER A 68 -20.28 3.35 11.35
CA SER A 68 -18.95 3.87 11.69
C SER A 68 -18.52 4.99 10.73
N LEU A 69 -17.34 5.56 10.98
CA LEU A 69 -16.71 6.51 10.04
C LEU A 69 -16.03 5.81 8.85
N ARG A 70 -15.92 4.48 8.88
CA ARG A 70 -15.47 3.65 7.76
C ARG A 70 -16.56 3.54 6.68
N PRO A 71 -16.20 3.27 5.42
CA PRO A 71 -17.17 3.11 4.35
C PRO A 71 -18.09 1.90 4.62
N PRO A 72 -19.35 1.94 4.15
CA PRO A 72 -20.31 0.85 4.37
C PRO A 72 -19.96 -0.40 3.56
N ARG A 73 -19.22 -0.25 2.46
CA ARG A 73 -18.90 -1.32 1.51
C ARG A 73 -17.48 -1.15 1.00
N ASP A 74 -16.83 -2.27 0.76
CA ASP A 74 -15.51 -2.31 0.15
C ASP A 74 -15.58 -1.89 -1.34
N HIS A 75 -14.44 -1.48 -1.89
CA HIS A 75 -14.36 -1.09 -3.30
C HIS A 75 -14.35 -2.29 -4.27
N THR A 76 -13.68 -3.39 -3.90
CA THR A 76 -13.41 -4.54 -4.77
C THR A 76 -14.67 -5.32 -5.10
N LEU A 77 -15.42 -5.73 -4.07
CA LEU A 77 -16.63 -6.54 -4.19
C LEU A 77 -17.91 -5.70 -4.11
N GLY A 78 -17.82 -4.45 -3.67
CA GLY A 78 -18.96 -3.53 -3.58
C GLY A 78 -19.99 -3.96 -2.54
N ASN A 79 -19.57 -4.70 -1.50
CA ASN A 79 -20.47 -5.21 -0.47
C ASN A 79 -19.89 -5.04 0.94
N GLU A 80 -20.69 -5.36 1.95
CA GLU A 80 -20.35 -5.10 3.36
C GLU A 80 -19.34 -6.11 3.92
N ASN A 81 -19.09 -7.22 3.22
CA ASN A 81 -18.20 -8.32 3.63
C ASN A 81 -16.84 -8.28 2.94
N GLY A 82 -16.64 -7.43 1.93
CA GLY A 82 -15.32 -7.26 1.34
C GLY A 82 -14.38 -6.52 2.27
N HIS A 83 -13.09 -6.69 2.01
CA HIS A 83 -12.03 -6.32 2.92
C HIS A 83 -11.26 -5.10 2.42
N PHE A 84 -10.86 -4.25 3.35
CA PHE A 84 -9.95 -3.14 3.10
C PHE A 84 -9.19 -2.78 4.39
N LEU A 85 -8.08 -2.09 4.23
CA LEU A 85 -7.36 -1.51 5.35
C LEU A 85 -7.96 -0.16 5.73
N TYR A 86 -8.12 0.08 7.03
CA TYR A 86 -8.56 1.37 7.55
C TYR A 86 -7.83 1.72 8.85
N LEU A 87 -7.81 3.01 9.17
CA LEU A 87 -7.43 3.51 10.48
C LEU A 87 -8.70 3.77 11.28
N GLU A 88 -8.77 3.24 12.48
CA GLU A 88 -9.94 3.44 13.35
C GLU A 88 -9.99 4.90 13.81
N ALA A 89 -11.01 5.62 13.36
CA ALA A 89 -11.23 6.99 13.77
C ALA A 89 -11.80 7.03 15.19
N THR A 90 -10.98 7.43 16.16
CA THR A 90 -11.42 7.65 17.53
C THR A 90 -12.09 9.03 17.67
N PRO A 91 -12.96 9.26 18.67
CA PRO A 91 -13.60 10.56 18.90
C PRO A 91 -12.62 11.71 19.17
N VAL A 92 -11.40 11.39 19.63
CA VAL A 92 -10.30 12.33 19.83
C VAL A 92 -9.46 12.55 18.56
N GLY A 93 -9.67 11.74 17.52
CA GLY A 93 -8.93 11.77 16.27
C GLY A 93 -7.48 11.33 16.40
N LEU A 94 -6.82 11.16 15.25
CA LEU A 94 -5.36 11.03 15.17
C LEU A 94 -4.76 12.45 15.27
N ARG A 95 -4.58 12.99 16.48
CA ARG A 95 -4.06 14.35 16.68
C ARG A 95 -2.55 14.39 16.41
N GLY A 96 -2.17 14.55 15.15
CA GLY A 96 -0.77 14.71 14.75
C GLY A 96 0.05 13.42 14.81
N GLU A 97 -0.63 12.27 14.87
CA GLU A 97 0.01 10.96 14.85
C GLU A 97 -0.05 10.36 13.44
N GLU A 98 1.04 9.72 13.02
CA GLU A 98 1.20 9.10 11.70
C GLU A 98 1.01 7.59 11.82
N ALA A 99 0.59 6.96 10.72
CA ALA A 99 0.47 5.50 10.63
C ALA A 99 1.06 5.05 9.30
N HIS A 100 2.14 4.28 9.37
CA HIS A 100 2.88 3.85 8.19
C HIS A 100 2.53 2.42 7.80
N LEU A 101 2.03 2.24 6.58
CA LEU A 101 1.86 0.96 5.92
C LEU A 101 2.99 0.76 4.91
N LYS A 102 3.71 -0.36 4.97
CA LYS A 102 4.83 -0.66 4.09
C LYS A 102 4.63 -1.97 3.34
N SER A 103 5.08 -2.01 2.09
CA SER A 103 5.09 -3.21 1.27
C SER A 103 6.34 -4.07 1.56
N GLY A 104 6.42 -5.21 0.87
CA GLY A 104 7.69 -5.91 0.68
C GLY A 104 8.73 -5.04 -0.03
N LEU A 105 9.97 -5.53 -0.04
CA LEU A 105 11.03 -4.90 -0.80
C LEU A 105 10.91 -5.33 -2.26
N TRP A 106 10.79 -4.34 -3.14
CA TRP A 106 10.78 -4.53 -4.58
C TRP A 106 12.18 -4.41 -5.16
N GLN A 107 12.45 -5.15 -6.23
CA GLN A 107 13.51 -4.76 -7.16
C GLN A 107 13.18 -3.42 -7.82
N GLU A 108 14.21 -2.73 -8.26
CA GLU A 108 14.05 -1.45 -8.93
C GLU A 108 13.22 -1.63 -10.21
N SER A 109 12.15 -0.83 -10.32
CA SER A 109 11.25 -0.84 -11.46
C SER A 109 11.52 0.34 -12.39
N SER A 110 11.08 0.25 -13.63
CA SER A 110 11.24 1.34 -14.61
C SER A 110 10.52 2.62 -14.19
N ALA A 111 10.91 3.75 -14.81
CA ALA A 111 10.22 5.04 -14.71
C ALA A 111 8.74 5.00 -15.17
N ALA A 112 8.40 4.00 -15.97
CA ALA A 112 7.03 3.82 -16.46
C ALA A 112 6.14 3.09 -15.44
N CYS A 113 6.70 2.56 -14.35
CA CYS A 113 5.94 1.84 -13.35
C CYS A 113 4.99 2.78 -12.61
N THR A 114 3.74 2.37 -12.47
CA THR A 114 2.72 3.15 -11.77
C THR A 114 2.11 2.34 -10.63
N MET A 115 2.00 2.93 -9.46
CA MET A 115 1.22 2.39 -8.35
C MET A 115 -0.17 3.02 -8.39
N SER A 116 -1.23 2.22 -8.21
CA SER A 116 -2.57 2.77 -8.06
C SER A 116 -3.32 2.11 -6.92
N PHE A 117 -4.18 2.87 -6.27
CA PHE A 117 -4.94 2.42 -5.11
C PHE A 117 -6.27 3.17 -5.03
N TRP A 118 -7.23 2.58 -4.36
CA TRP A 118 -8.50 3.21 -4.06
C TRP A 118 -8.50 3.63 -2.60
N TYR A 119 -9.01 4.82 -2.31
CA TYR A 119 -9.04 5.33 -0.94
C TYR A 119 -10.40 5.94 -0.62
N PHE A 120 -10.70 5.99 0.68
CA PHE A 120 -11.90 6.62 1.21
C PHE A 120 -11.52 7.46 2.42
N ILE A 121 -11.92 8.73 2.41
CA ILE A 121 -11.74 9.64 3.55
C ILE A 121 -13.12 10.19 3.89
N SER A 122 -13.61 9.85 5.08
CA SER A 122 -14.89 10.35 5.59
C SER A 122 -14.90 11.88 5.66
N THR A 123 -16.04 12.50 5.37
CA THR A 123 -16.22 13.96 5.48
C THR A 123 -16.07 14.49 6.90
N LYS A 124 -16.14 13.59 7.90
CA LYS A 124 -15.93 13.91 9.32
C LYS A 124 -14.48 13.72 9.77
N ALA A 125 -13.61 13.21 8.90
CA ALA A 125 -12.19 13.00 9.18
C ALA A 125 -11.36 14.17 8.64
N THR A 126 -10.34 14.56 9.39
CA THR A 126 -9.33 15.53 8.97
C THR A 126 -7.99 14.81 8.92
N GLY A 127 -7.38 14.72 7.73
CA GLY A 127 -6.12 14.01 7.53
C GLY A 127 -5.72 13.99 6.06
N SER A 128 -4.54 13.45 5.77
CA SER A 128 -4.02 13.30 4.41
C SER A 128 -3.34 11.94 4.26
N ILE A 129 -3.32 11.39 3.05
CA ILE A 129 -2.61 10.15 2.73
C ILE A 129 -1.36 10.52 1.95
N GLN A 130 -0.19 10.24 2.50
CA GLN A 130 1.09 10.47 1.82
C GLN A 130 1.66 9.16 1.30
N ILE A 131 2.35 9.21 0.16
CA ILE A 131 3.01 8.06 -0.44
C ILE A 131 4.51 8.33 -0.40
N LEU A 132 5.26 7.39 0.18
CA LEU A 132 6.70 7.51 0.35
C LEU A 132 7.38 6.36 -0.38
N ILE A 133 8.37 6.67 -1.22
CA ILE A 133 9.27 5.67 -1.79
C ILE A 133 10.54 5.63 -0.95
N LYS A 134 10.85 4.44 -0.44
CA LYS A 134 12.08 4.18 0.30
C LYS A 134 12.98 3.25 -0.50
N VAL A 135 14.11 3.78 -0.99
CA VAL A 135 15.13 3.01 -1.70
C VAL A 135 16.15 2.47 -0.69
N ARG A 136 16.61 1.23 -0.89
CA ARG A 136 17.47 0.49 0.07
C ARG A 136 18.76 1.24 0.48
N PHE A 137 19.25 2.17 -0.35
CA PHE A 137 20.52 2.88 -0.17
C PHE A 137 20.43 4.42 -0.32
N GLN A 138 19.23 5.01 -0.42
CA GLN A 138 19.05 6.46 -0.59
C GLN A 138 17.91 7.02 0.28
N PHE A 139 17.91 8.35 0.41
CA PHE A 139 16.90 9.15 1.09
C PHE A 139 15.48 8.76 0.67
N VAL A 140 14.56 8.78 1.64
CA VAL A 140 13.13 8.78 1.35
C VAL A 140 12.85 10.00 0.49
N MET A 141 12.21 9.81 -0.67
CA MET A 141 11.71 10.93 -1.45
C MET A 141 10.25 11.14 -1.04
N PRO A 142 9.96 12.09 -0.13
CA PRO A 142 8.59 12.37 0.24
C PRO A 142 7.90 13.06 -0.94
N LEU A 143 7.01 12.33 -1.60
CA LEU A 143 6.03 12.90 -2.51
C LEU A 143 4.68 12.86 -1.80
N SER A 144 4.43 13.90 -1.00
CA SER A 144 3.17 14.03 -0.27
C SER A 144 2.08 14.53 -1.21
N PHE A 145 0.97 13.79 -1.27
CA PHE A 145 -0.25 14.25 -1.92
C PHE A 145 -1.29 14.49 -0.84
N THR A 146 -1.79 15.72 -0.70
CA THR A 146 -2.92 15.95 0.19
C THR A 146 -4.20 15.52 -0.54
N LYS A 147 -4.85 14.46 -0.06
CA LYS A 147 -6.16 14.01 -0.56
C LYS A 147 -7.26 14.56 0.34
N PHE A 148 -8.30 15.10 -0.28
CA PHE A 148 -9.45 15.68 0.42
C PHE A 148 -10.52 14.61 0.71
N PRO A 149 -11.42 14.86 1.69
CA PRO A 149 -12.54 13.96 1.98
C PRO A 149 -13.38 13.66 0.73
N THR A 150 -13.72 12.38 0.55
CA THR A 150 -14.24 11.86 -0.73
C THR A 150 -15.76 11.65 -0.73
N GLY A 151 -16.44 12.01 0.36
CA GLY A 151 -17.88 11.81 0.50
C GLY A 151 -18.22 10.33 0.63
N SER A 152 -19.01 9.81 -0.32
CA SER A 152 -19.46 8.41 -0.39
C SER A 152 -18.78 7.59 -1.48
N THR A 153 -17.72 8.12 -2.11
CA THR A 153 -17.07 7.49 -3.26
C THR A 153 -15.64 7.08 -2.94
N TRP A 154 -15.18 6.05 -3.65
CA TRP A 154 -13.79 5.62 -3.69
C TRP A 154 -13.14 6.20 -4.94
N PRO A 155 -12.41 7.32 -4.88
CA PRO A 155 -11.58 7.77 -5.99
C PRO A 155 -10.32 6.92 -6.15
N LYS A 156 -9.83 6.83 -7.38
CA LYS A 156 -8.56 6.17 -7.72
C LYS A 156 -7.41 7.14 -7.56
N GLY A 157 -6.45 6.82 -6.70
CA GLY A 157 -5.12 7.41 -6.69
C GLY A 157 -4.21 6.70 -7.68
N VAL A 158 -3.44 7.45 -8.46
CA VAL A 158 -2.37 6.92 -9.32
C VAL A 158 -1.10 7.69 -9.00
N TYR A 159 -0.02 6.95 -8.82
CA TYR A 159 1.33 7.42 -8.57
C TYR A 159 2.22 6.89 -9.69
N HIS A 160 3.07 7.75 -10.24
CA HIS A 160 4.03 7.41 -11.29
C HIS A 160 5.43 7.38 -10.66
N ASN A 161 6.12 6.25 -10.79
CA ASN A 161 7.52 6.12 -10.38
C ASN A 161 8.37 7.00 -11.28
N SER A 162 8.66 8.24 -10.89
CA SER A 162 9.54 9.09 -11.69
C SER A 162 10.97 8.59 -11.53
N ALA A 163 11.44 7.71 -12.42
CA ALA A 163 12.88 7.34 -12.45
C ALA A 163 13.78 8.44 -13.06
N ASP A 164 13.22 9.63 -13.31
CA ASP A 164 13.98 10.86 -13.50
C ASP A 164 13.63 11.82 -12.37
N LEU A 165 14.46 11.86 -11.33
CA LEU A 165 14.51 12.99 -10.39
C LEU A 165 15.86 13.70 -10.57
N ALA A 166 15.88 14.57 -11.59
CA ALA A 166 16.78 15.71 -11.62
C ALA A 166 16.19 16.85 -10.76
N LEU A 167 17.05 17.48 -9.96
CA LEU A 167 16.77 18.57 -9.01
C LEU A 167 15.98 19.76 -9.61
N GLY A 168 15.10 20.35 -8.81
CA GLY A 168 14.54 21.69 -9.05
C GLY A 168 13.41 22.05 -8.08
N GLY A 169 13.70 22.88 -7.06
CA GLY A 169 12.74 23.28 -6.02
C GLY A 169 12.00 24.60 -6.27
N LEU A 170 11.09 24.95 -5.36
CA LEU A 170 10.98 26.23 -4.65
C LEU A 170 9.75 26.23 -3.72
N LEU A 171 9.91 26.75 -2.51
CA LEU A 171 8.81 27.23 -1.66
C LEU A 171 8.23 28.51 -2.29
N PRO A 172 6.90 28.69 -2.30
CA PRO A 172 6.32 30.01 -2.12
C PRO A 172 6.12 30.24 -0.63
N SER A 173 6.71 31.34 -0.16
CA SER A 173 6.35 32.04 1.06
C SER A 173 4.90 32.54 0.99
N GLU A 174 4.06 32.09 1.92
CA GLU A 174 3.25 32.85 2.89
C GLU A 174 2.17 31.94 3.49
#